data_AF-A0AA88YKT5-F1
#
_entry.id   AF-A0AA88YKT5-F1
#
_cell.length_a   1.000
_cell.length_b   1.000
_cell.length_c   1.000
_cell.angle_alpha   90.00
_cell.angle_beta   90.00
_cell.angle_gamma   90.00
#
_symmetry.space_group_name_H-M   'P 1'
#
loop_
_entity.id
_entity.type
_entity.pdbx_description
1 polymer ?
#
loop_
_entity_poly.entity_id
_entity_poly.type
_entity_poly.pdbx_seq_one_letter_code
_entity_poly.pdbx_strand_id
1 'polypeptide(L)'
;MWRHINKYHVRNLQHVAKYLQGEMEHILCRGNKVSYLRLQRYTVSYKRWEDQGKLEIPPPEFDWDYLCDESKMEEIKDNIMHRKRVGDIDKVREIWKLWKNENNDERKSKLLIVLNTAAAAIPNKSNPNSPIGEEDQAVTMETVGREREFDFKPRSVIDICEKLGLLQTQNLSHTCSHRAYYFLGDLARLEHALIQFTLDRVRKNGFLLISVPDIINPGIIEACGFPTSGKKTQVYSLDLGNPDNGRLCLAGTSEMPIAGFFMNQILHGQHLPQKVCAVSRCYRAETSDAVQERGIYRVHEFTKVEMFAVTRPAQSDEMLQKIIGIERDLFSELGLYFKVLDMPTQELGAPAYQKYDIETWMPALKFWGEISSASNCTDYQSRRLNIKYMTDKGDNLSHVHTINGTACAIPRLIMAIVENYQQNDGSVEIPKALQPYMNGKSKLERCDLEKRRRFLSKPIELHGKVY
;
A
#
# COMPACT_ATOMS: atom_id res chain seq x y z
N MET A 1 -27.59 3.13 -37.12
CA MET A 1 -28.43 2.60 -36.01
C MET A 1 -27.80 2.94 -34.65
N TRP A 2 -27.47 4.22 -34.44
CA TRP A 2 -26.97 4.80 -33.19
C TRP A 2 -27.25 6.30 -33.29
N ARG A 3 -28.39 6.72 -32.74
CA ARG A 3 -28.91 8.09 -32.54
C ARG A 3 -30.44 7.97 -32.42
N HIS A 4 -30.95 7.57 -31.26
CA HIS A 4 -32.32 7.83 -30.75
C HIS A 4 -32.65 6.92 -29.55
N ILE A 5 -31.99 7.12 -28.40
CA ILE A 5 -32.58 6.78 -27.09
C ILE A 5 -32.12 7.86 -26.12
N ASN A 6 -32.74 9.03 -26.18
CA ASN A 6 -32.69 10.00 -25.10
C ASN A 6 -33.97 10.85 -25.15
N LYS A 7 -35.05 10.38 -24.49
CA LYS A 7 -36.20 11.23 -24.09
C LYS A 7 -37.27 10.61 -23.18
N TYR A 8 -37.11 9.39 -22.64
CA TYR A 8 -38.18 8.76 -21.84
C TYR A 8 -37.87 8.37 -20.38
N HIS A 9 -36.70 8.73 -19.80
CA HIS A 9 -36.40 8.38 -18.39
C HIS A 9 -35.97 9.54 -17.47
N VAL A 10 -36.18 10.80 -17.86
CA VAL A 10 -35.84 11.98 -17.01
C VAL A 10 -37.09 12.63 -16.37
N ARG A 11 -38.32 12.13 -16.61
CA ARG A 11 -39.54 12.71 -16.01
C ARG A 11 -40.09 12.00 -14.76
N ASN A 12 -39.58 10.82 -14.38
CA ASN A 12 -40.09 10.08 -13.20
C ASN A 12 -39.25 10.18 -11.92
N LEU A 13 -38.11 10.89 -11.93
CA LEU A 13 -37.30 11.11 -10.71
C LEU A 13 -37.58 12.44 -10.00
N GLN A 14 -38.21 13.41 -10.67
CA GLN A 14 -38.64 14.67 -10.03
C GLN A 14 -39.94 14.56 -9.24
N HIS A 15 -40.75 13.51 -9.47
CA HIS A 15 -41.97 13.26 -8.67
C HIS A 15 -41.70 12.45 -7.39
N VAL A 16 -40.64 11.64 -7.34
CA VAL A 16 -40.25 10.91 -6.12
C VAL A 16 -39.50 11.83 -5.14
N ALA A 17 -38.70 12.78 -5.65
CA ALA A 17 -37.99 13.75 -4.82
C ALA A 17 -38.90 14.82 -4.17
N LYS A 18 -40.12 15.03 -4.68
CA LYS A 18 -41.11 15.94 -4.06
C LYS A 18 -41.97 15.30 -2.98
N TYR A 19 -41.94 13.97 -2.83
CA TYR A 19 -42.75 13.23 -1.84
C TYR A 19 -41.98 12.90 -0.55
N LEU A 20 -40.67 13.21 -0.48
CA LEU A 20 -39.80 12.92 0.67
C LEU A 20 -39.27 14.19 1.37
N GLN A 21 -39.90 15.35 1.14
CA GLN A 21 -39.67 16.60 1.87
C GLN A 21 -40.75 16.85 2.95
N GLY A 22 -41.20 15.79 3.64
CA GLY A 22 -42.12 15.86 4.77
C GLY A 22 -41.52 15.16 5.99
N GLU A 23 -41.66 15.78 7.15
CA GLU A 23 -41.14 15.41 8.46
C GLU A 23 -41.28 13.90 8.80
N MET A 24 -40.18 13.23 9.15
CA MET A 24 -40.25 11.96 9.87
C MET A 24 -40.23 12.24 11.37
N GLU A 25 -41.41 12.26 11.99
CA GLU A 25 -41.58 12.09 13.43
C GLU A 25 -41.60 10.58 13.74
N HIS A 26 -40.69 10.09 14.59
CA HIS A 26 -40.80 8.74 15.14
C HIS A 26 -41.61 8.78 16.43
N ILE A 27 -42.79 8.13 16.42
CA ILE A 27 -43.58 7.87 17.63
C ILE A 27 -43.04 6.57 18.26
N LEU A 28 -42.42 6.67 19.44
CA LEU A 28 -42.15 5.52 20.30
C LEU A 28 -43.26 5.40 21.34
N CYS A 29 -44.19 4.46 21.15
CA CYS A 29 -45.21 4.15 22.14
C CYS A 29 -44.66 3.18 23.20
N ARG A 30 -44.41 3.70 24.41
CA ARG A 30 -44.45 2.90 25.66
C ARG A 30 -45.14 3.73 26.73
N GLY A 31 -46.39 3.37 27.05
CA GLY A 31 -47.14 3.85 28.23
C GLY A 31 -47.39 5.37 28.29
N ASN A 32 -48.58 5.81 27.85
CA ASN A 32 -49.29 7.06 28.16
C ASN A 32 -48.53 8.38 28.44
N LYS A 33 -47.30 8.56 27.96
CA LYS A 33 -46.59 9.86 27.94
C LYS A 33 -45.83 10.01 26.63
N VAL A 34 -46.17 11.04 25.86
CA VAL A 34 -45.45 11.48 24.65
C VAL A 34 -44.44 12.54 25.10
N SER A 35 -43.16 12.35 24.79
CA SER A 35 -42.11 13.35 24.96
C SER A 35 -41.31 13.49 23.66
N TYR A 36 -41.21 14.71 23.15
CA TYR A 36 -40.54 15.04 21.88
C TYR A 36 -39.03 15.19 22.08
N LEU A 37 -38.22 14.41 21.34
CA LEU A 37 -36.77 14.61 21.24
C LEU A 37 -36.44 15.30 19.90
N ARG A 38 -35.88 16.50 19.97
CA ARG A 38 -35.52 17.33 18.83
C ARG A 38 -34.15 16.90 18.29
N LEU A 39 -34.10 16.17 17.18
CA LEU A 39 -32.86 15.91 16.44
C LEU A 39 -32.37 17.21 15.77
N GLN A 40 -31.20 17.70 16.18
CA GLN A 40 -30.52 18.79 15.47
C GLN A 40 -30.12 18.33 14.07
N ARG A 41 -30.68 18.98 13.04
CA ARG A 41 -30.30 18.77 11.64
C ARG A 41 -28.91 19.38 11.38
N TYR A 42 -27.91 18.54 11.17
CA TYR A 42 -26.72 18.91 10.42
C TYR A 42 -27.05 18.86 8.92
N THR A 43 -27.29 20.01 8.30
CA THR A 43 -27.37 20.12 6.84
C THR A 43 -25.96 20.01 6.25
N VAL A 44 -25.59 18.82 5.78
CA VAL A 44 -24.43 18.64 4.88
C VAL A 44 -24.87 19.07 3.49
N SER A 45 -24.33 20.18 2.97
CA SER A 45 -24.59 20.58 1.58
C SER A 45 -23.89 19.62 0.63
N TYR A 46 -24.64 18.78 -0.07
CA TYR A 46 -24.13 18.03 -1.22
C TYR A 46 -23.93 19.01 -2.40
N LYS A 47 -22.70 19.50 -2.59
CA LYS A 47 -22.30 20.07 -3.90
C LYS A 47 -22.36 18.97 -4.96
N ARG A 48 -22.85 19.28 -6.16
CA ARG A 48 -22.84 18.35 -7.31
C ARG A 48 -21.40 17.89 -7.57
N TRP A 49 -21.23 16.61 -7.91
CA TRP A 49 -19.92 16.03 -8.26
C TRP A 49 -19.21 16.76 -9.41
N GLU A 50 -19.96 17.38 -10.33
CA GLU A 50 -19.43 18.17 -11.44
C GLU A 50 -18.84 19.53 -11.01
N ASP A 51 -19.15 20.01 -9.80
CA ASP A 51 -18.61 21.25 -9.22
C ASP A 51 -17.37 21.01 -8.33
N GLN A 52 -16.91 19.75 -8.21
CA GLN A 52 -15.61 19.47 -7.60
C GLN A 52 -14.56 19.87 -8.63
N GLY A 53 -13.98 21.06 -8.45
CA GLY A 53 -12.81 21.51 -9.21
C GLY A 53 -11.73 20.43 -9.28
N LYS A 54 -10.80 20.56 -10.24
CA LYS A 54 -9.64 19.66 -10.37
C LYS A 54 -9.15 19.27 -8.97
N LEU A 55 -9.08 17.96 -8.68
CA LEU A 55 -8.61 17.46 -7.39
C LEU A 55 -7.18 17.99 -7.17
N GLU A 56 -7.06 19.09 -6.45
CA GLU A 56 -5.80 19.76 -6.18
C GLU A 56 -5.15 19.13 -4.95
N ILE A 57 -3.94 18.63 -5.13
CA ILE A 57 -3.10 18.19 -4.02
C ILE A 57 -2.74 19.45 -3.22
N PRO A 58 -2.97 19.47 -1.89
CA PRO A 58 -2.65 20.63 -1.09
C PRO A 58 -1.15 20.93 -1.17
N PRO A 59 -0.75 22.21 -1.11
CA PRO A 59 0.67 22.54 -0.98
C PRO A 59 1.21 21.91 0.31
N PRO A 60 2.43 21.32 0.28
CA PRO A 60 3.00 20.69 1.46
C PRO A 60 3.31 21.71 2.56
N GLU A 61 2.99 21.36 3.81
CA GLU A 61 3.31 22.14 5.01
C GLU A 61 4.57 21.60 5.69
N PHE A 62 5.73 21.87 5.08
CA PHE A 62 7.02 21.45 5.63
C PHE A 62 7.27 22.03 7.04
N ASP A 63 8.05 21.31 7.84
CA ASP A 63 8.49 21.75 9.16
C ASP A 63 9.59 22.82 9.02
N TRP A 64 9.19 24.05 8.71
CA TRP A 64 10.12 25.16 8.51
C TRP A 64 10.87 25.55 9.78
N ASP A 65 10.26 25.34 10.96
CA ASP A 65 10.92 25.55 12.23
C ASP A 65 12.11 24.60 12.37
N TYR A 66 11.97 23.34 12.00
CA TYR A 66 13.09 22.39 11.95
C TYR A 66 14.08 22.68 10.81
N LEU A 67 13.60 22.86 9.57
CA LEU A 67 14.46 23.01 8.39
C LEU A 67 15.28 24.32 8.39
N CYS A 68 14.84 25.34 9.14
CA CYS A 68 15.52 26.63 9.21
C CYS A 68 16.30 26.86 10.52
N ASP A 69 16.21 25.96 11.50
CA ASP A 69 16.92 26.04 12.77
C ASP A 69 18.42 25.79 12.58
N GLU A 70 19.24 26.77 12.97
CA GLU A 70 20.70 26.69 12.88
C GLU A 70 21.31 25.59 13.74
N SER A 71 20.69 25.31 14.90
CA SER A 71 21.14 24.27 15.81
C SER A 71 20.92 22.85 15.26
N LYS A 72 20.05 22.72 14.25
CA LYS A 72 19.69 21.44 13.61
C LYS A 72 20.44 21.15 12.32
N MET A 73 21.31 22.04 11.89
CA MET A 73 22.00 21.91 10.60
C MET A 73 22.83 20.66 10.48
N GLU A 74 23.67 20.38 11.48
CA GLU A 74 24.54 19.20 11.43
C GLU A 74 23.73 17.91 11.48
N GLU A 75 22.70 17.87 12.34
CA GLU A 75 21.75 16.75 12.43
C GLU A 75 21.08 16.46 11.08
N ILE A 76 20.63 17.50 10.36
CA ILE A 76 20.01 17.34 9.04
C ILE A 76 21.03 16.87 8.00
N LYS A 77 22.25 17.42 8.01
CA LYS A 77 23.33 17.02 7.09
C LYS A 77 23.72 15.57 7.30
N ASP A 78 23.89 15.16 8.54
CA ASP A 78 24.20 13.77 8.92
C ASP A 78 23.07 12.83 8.48
N ASN A 79 21.80 13.20 8.73
CA ASN A 79 20.67 12.43 8.26
C ASN A 79 20.68 12.29 6.72
N ILE A 80 20.87 13.38 5.96
CA ILE A 80 20.97 13.32 4.49
C ILE A 80 22.13 12.40 4.06
N MET A 81 23.29 12.50 4.72
CA MET A 81 24.46 11.68 4.42
C MET A 81 24.15 10.18 4.56
N HIS A 82 23.46 9.81 5.64
CA HIS A 82 23.06 8.43 5.93
C HIS A 82 21.84 7.94 5.14
N ARG A 83 21.21 8.82 4.34
CA ARG A 83 20.00 8.56 3.53
C ARG A 83 20.32 8.67 2.04
N LYS A 84 21.43 8.06 1.61
CA LYS A 84 21.91 8.02 0.21
C LYS A 84 22.21 9.41 -0.38
N ARG A 85 22.48 10.43 0.46
CA ARG A 85 22.81 11.81 0.07
C ARG A 85 21.71 12.47 -0.79
N VAL A 86 20.45 12.09 -0.54
CA VAL A 86 19.30 12.69 -1.22
C VAL A 86 18.87 13.95 -0.47
N GLY A 87 18.84 15.08 -1.18
CA GLY A 87 18.48 16.39 -0.63
C GLY A 87 19.69 17.28 -0.32
N ASP A 88 19.45 18.58 -0.19
CA ASP A 88 20.47 19.60 0.07
C ASP A 88 19.89 20.70 0.97
N ILE A 89 20.22 20.64 2.27
CA ILE A 89 19.72 21.58 3.27
C ILE A 89 20.32 22.98 3.14
N ASP A 90 21.57 23.10 2.68
CA ASP A 90 22.21 24.40 2.49
C ASP A 90 21.46 25.18 1.39
N LYS A 91 21.13 24.49 0.29
CA LYS A 91 20.32 25.05 -0.80
C LYS A 91 18.92 25.44 -0.33
N VAL A 92 18.25 24.61 0.47
CA VAL A 92 16.92 24.95 1.03
C VAL A 92 16.99 26.26 1.81
N ARG A 93 18.01 26.44 2.65
CA ARG A 93 18.14 27.65 3.48
C ARG A 93 18.56 28.88 2.67
N GLU A 94 19.38 28.72 1.65
CA GLU A 94 19.71 29.81 0.71
C GLU A 94 18.43 30.33 0.05
N ILE A 95 17.62 29.43 -0.51
CA ILE A 95 16.36 29.79 -1.16
C ILE A 95 15.36 30.38 -0.15
N TRP A 96 15.31 29.84 1.09
CA TRP A 96 14.47 30.37 2.15
C TRP A 96 14.81 31.83 2.48
N LYS A 97 16.11 32.16 2.62
CA LYS A 97 16.58 33.54 2.87
C LYS A 97 16.21 34.46 1.72
N LEU A 98 16.37 34.01 0.47
CA LEU A 98 15.95 34.77 -0.72
C LEU A 98 14.44 34.99 -0.72
N TRP A 99 13.65 33.95 -0.46
CA TRP A 99 12.19 34.01 -0.47
C TRP A 99 11.63 34.94 0.64
N LYS A 100 12.21 34.89 1.84
CA LYS A 100 11.79 35.72 2.99
C LYS A 100 12.03 37.21 2.74
N ASN A 101 13.10 37.56 2.04
CA ASN A 101 13.48 38.94 1.73
C ASN A 101 12.92 39.44 0.39
N GLU A 102 12.18 38.61 -0.34
CA GLU A 102 11.60 38.97 -1.63
C GLU A 102 10.29 39.76 -1.45
N ASN A 103 10.23 40.91 -2.12
CA ASN A 103 9.10 41.86 -2.08
C ASN A 103 8.29 41.85 -3.37
N ASN A 104 8.82 41.29 -4.47
CA ASN A 104 8.08 41.14 -5.72
C ASN A 104 7.23 39.85 -5.69
N ASP A 105 5.90 39.97 -5.77
CA ASP A 105 4.96 38.84 -5.64
C ASP A 105 5.18 37.72 -6.66
N GLU A 106 5.48 38.07 -7.92
CA GLU A 106 5.72 37.10 -8.99
C GLU A 106 7.00 36.30 -8.71
N ARG A 107 8.08 36.99 -8.34
CA ARG A 107 9.36 36.36 -8.00
C ARG A 107 9.26 35.56 -6.71
N LYS A 108 8.52 36.05 -5.72
CA LYS A 108 8.25 35.34 -4.45
C LYS A 108 7.49 34.03 -4.69
N SER A 109 6.51 34.05 -5.59
CA SER A 109 5.76 32.85 -5.99
C SER A 109 6.66 31.83 -6.68
N LYS A 110 7.54 32.28 -7.60
CA LYS A 110 8.53 31.39 -8.24
C LYS A 110 9.52 30.81 -7.24
N LEU A 111 10.03 31.61 -6.32
CA LEU A 111 10.92 31.16 -5.25
C LEU A 111 10.25 30.15 -4.33
N LEU A 112 8.95 30.31 -4.02
CA LEU A 112 8.20 29.35 -3.20
C LEU A 112 8.13 27.97 -3.87
N ILE A 113 7.92 27.92 -5.19
CA ILE A 113 7.91 26.66 -5.95
C ILE A 113 9.27 25.96 -5.86
N VAL A 114 10.35 26.71 -6.10
CA VAL A 114 11.72 26.18 -6.02
C VAL A 114 12.08 25.74 -4.59
N LEU A 115 11.69 26.52 -3.59
CA LEU A 115 11.86 26.23 -2.17
C LEU A 115 11.15 24.94 -1.78
N ASN A 116 9.86 24.81 -2.13
CA ASN A 116 9.08 23.60 -1.86
C ASN A 116 9.66 22.38 -2.57
N THR A 117 10.18 22.55 -3.79
CA THR A 117 10.83 21.46 -4.53
C THR A 117 12.10 21.00 -3.85
N ALA A 118 12.93 21.94 -3.37
CA ALA A 118 14.15 21.62 -2.63
C ALA A 118 13.85 20.96 -1.27
N ALA A 119 12.87 21.48 -0.53
CA ALA A 119 12.44 20.92 0.75
C ALA A 119 11.79 19.53 0.60
N ALA A 120 11.04 19.29 -0.48
CA ALA A 120 10.45 17.99 -0.78
C ALA A 120 11.49 16.88 -0.97
N ALA A 121 12.70 17.24 -1.41
CA ALA A 121 13.81 16.31 -1.61
C ALA A 121 14.52 15.93 -0.30
N ILE A 122 14.28 16.64 0.81
CA ILE A 122 14.82 16.26 2.12
C ILE A 122 14.02 15.05 2.63
N PRO A 123 14.68 13.92 2.95
CA PRO A 123 14.00 12.75 3.48
C PRO A 123 13.45 13.04 4.88
N ASN A 124 12.61 12.15 5.39
CA ASN A 124 12.21 12.21 6.79
C ASN A 124 13.44 12.10 7.71
N LYS A 125 13.27 12.54 8.97
CA LYS A 125 14.22 12.24 10.05
C LYS A 125 14.38 10.73 10.16
N SER A 126 15.51 10.25 10.65
CA SER A 126 15.73 8.83 10.97
C SER A 126 15.64 8.65 12.48
N ASN A 127 15.14 7.50 12.94
CA ASN A 127 15.19 7.14 14.35
C ASN A 127 16.68 7.09 14.80
N PRO A 128 17.06 7.76 15.90
CA PRO A 128 18.45 7.72 16.39
C PRO A 128 19.00 6.33 16.68
N ASN A 129 18.10 5.35 16.89
CA ASN A 129 18.47 3.96 17.14
C ASN A 129 18.52 3.08 15.88
N SER A 130 18.11 3.60 14.72
CA SER A 130 18.17 2.82 13.47
C SER A 130 19.62 2.48 13.11
N PRO A 131 19.90 1.25 12.65
CA PRO A 131 21.25 0.87 12.23
C PRO A 131 21.76 1.78 11.11
N ILE A 132 23.04 2.15 11.14
CA ILE A 132 23.63 3.03 10.14
C ILE A 132 24.26 2.20 9.04
N GLY A 133 23.89 2.44 7.77
CA GLY A 133 24.56 1.84 6.62
C GLY A 133 23.61 1.31 5.55
N GLU A 134 24.14 0.42 4.72
CA GLU A 134 23.42 -0.29 3.64
C GLU A 134 22.66 -1.51 4.18
N GLU A 135 21.92 -2.20 3.32
CA GLU A 135 21.05 -3.34 3.67
C GLU A 135 21.72 -4.42 4.52
N ASP A 136 23.03 -4.67 4.32
CA ASP A 136 23.80 -5.67 5.09
C ASP A 136 24.02 -5.29 6.57
N GLN A 137 23.72 -4.04 6.95
CA GLN A 137 23.73 -3.56 8.33
C GLN A 137 22.38 -3.77 9.05
N ALA A 138 21.39 -4.38 8.40
CA ALA A 138 20.13 -4.72 9.04
C ALA A 138 20.35 -5.60 10.27
N VAL A 139 19.69 -5.25 11.38
CA VAL A 139 19.85 -5.97 12.65
C VAL A 139 18.70 -6.95 12.82
N THR A 140 19.02 -8.23 13.02
CA THR A 140 18.01 -9.24 13.39
C THR A 140 17.54 -9.03 14.82
N MET A 141 16.30 -8.61 14.97
CA MET A 141 15.65 -8.36 16.26
C MET A 141 15.10 -9.65 16.87
N GLU A 142 14.52 -10.51 16.04
CA GLU A 142 13.91 -11.76 16.45
C GLU A 142 14.02 -12.80 15.33
N THR A 143 14.10 -14.07 15.69
CA THR A 143 13.96 -15.21 14.76
C THR A 143 12.89 -16.15 15.32
N VAL A 144 11.87 -16.46 14.51
CA VAL A 144 10.68 -17.21 14.92
C VAL A 144 10.50 -18.45 14.05
N GLY A 145 10.21 -19.58 14.69
CA GLY A 145 10.04 -20.87 14.03
C GLY A 145 11.36 -21.64 13.91
N ARG A 146 11.40 -22.61 12.98
CA ARG A 146 12.60 -23.40 12.67
C ARG A 146 12.62 -23.78 11.20
N GLU A 147 13.81 -23.89 10.63
CA GLU A 147 13.98 -24.41 9.28
C GLU A 147 13.38 -25.81 9.16
N ARG A 148 12.68 -26.07 8.06
CA ARG A 148 12.13 -27.40 7.78
C ARG A 148 13.24 -28.29 7.22
N GLU A 149 13.39 -29.47 7.81
CA GLU A 149 14.29 -30.50 7.31
C GLU A 149 13.64 -31.26 6.16
N PHE A 150 14.41 -31.49 5.09
CA PHE A 150 13.99 -32.27 3.93
C PHE A 150 14.94 -33.44 3.73
N ASP A 151 14.40 -34.64 3.54
CA ASP A 151 15.12 -35.85 3.13
C ASP A 151 15.32 -35.93 1.59
N PHE A 152 14.93 -34.87 0.88
CA PHE A 152 15.11 -34.67 -0.55
C PHE A 152 15.59 -33.24 -0.84
N LYS A 153 16.07 -32.98 -2.05
CA LYS A 153 16.44 -31.62 -2.48
C LYS A 153 15.17 -30.76 -2.67
N PRO A 154 14.98 -29.66 -1.90
CA PRO A 154 13.85 -28.76 -2.08
C PRO A 154 13.79 -28.21 -3.51
N ARG A 155 12.59 -28.14 -4.07
CA ARG A 155 12.30 -27.65 -5.41
C ARG A 155 11.71 -26.25 -5.33
N SER A 156 11.88 -25.45 -6.39
CA SER A 156 11.33 -24.09 -6.46
C SER A 156 9.80 -24.11 -6.60
N VAL A 157 9.15 -23.00 -6.23
CA VAL A 157 7.71 -22.80 -6.48
C VAL A 157 7.33 -23.02 -7.95
N ILE A 158 8.19 -22.62 -8.90
CA ILE A 158 7.96 -22.80 -10.34
C ILE A 158 7.94 -24.30 -10.67
N ASP A 159 8.99 -25.03 -10.27
CA ASP A 159 9.12 -26.47 -10.59
C ASP A 159 7.95 -27.29 -10.06
N ILE A 160 7.46 -26.95 -8.86
CA ILE A 160 6.36 -27.65 -8.21
C ILE A 160 5.03 -27.29 -8.89
N CYS A 161 4.72 -25.99 -8.96
CA CYS A 161 3.41 -25.56 -9.42
C CYS A 161 3.21 -25.75 -10.93
N GLU A 162 4.25 -25.69 -11.77
CA GLU A 162 4.13 -26.03 -13.19
C GLU A 162 3.83 -27.53 -13.38
N LYS A 163 4.47 -28.43 -12.62
CA LYS A 163 4.18 -29.88 -12.65
C LYS A 163 2.76 -30.20 -12.19
N LEU A 164 2.29 -29.48 -11.16
CA LEU A 164 0.90 -29.54 -10.69
C LEU A 164 -0.08 -28.84 -11.65
N GLY A 165 0.40 -28.12 -12.66
CA GLY A 165 -0.42 -27.36 -13.60
C GLY A 165 -1.16 -26.18 -12.95
N LEU A 166 -0.65 -25.68 -11.82
CA LEU A 166 -1.23 -24.63 -10.99
C LEU A 166 -0.64 -23.23 -11.24
N LEU A 167 0.53 -23.16 -11.88
CA LEU A 167 1.21 -21.92 -12.23
C LEU A 167 1.52 -21.90 -13.74
N GLN A 168 1.42 -20.73 -14.34
CA GLN A 168 1.92 -20.47 -15.69
C GLN A 168 2.69 -19.15 -15.69
N THR A 169 3.99 -19.24 -15.98
CA THR A 169 4.89 -18.08 -16.16
C THR A 169 5.55 -18.06 -17.54
N GLN A 170 5.40 -19.15 -18.30
CA GLN A 170 5.97 -19.30 -19.65
C GLN A 170 4.95 -18.96 -20.74
N ASN A 171 5.46 -18.55 -21.91
CA ASN A 171 4.68 -18.20 -23.10
C ASN A 171 3.64 -17.10 -22.89
N LEU A 172 3.87 -16.19 -21.95
CA LEU A 172 2.95 -15.07 -21.66
C LEU A 172 3.29 -13.77 -22.38
N SER A 173 4.38 -13.74 -23.18
CA SER A 173 4.88 -12.53 -23.85
C SER A 173 3.86 -11.86 -24.78
N HIS A 174 2.90 -12.62 -25.31
CA HIS A 174 1.83 -12.12 -26.16
C HIS A 174 0.67 -11.50 -25.36
N THR A 175 0.52 -11.86 -24.08
CA THR A 175 -0.51 -11.33 -23.19
C THR A 175 0.01 -10.13 -22.39
N CYS A 176 1.19 -10.30 -21.79
CA CYS A 176 1.85 -9.31 -20.97
C CYS A 176 3.37 -9.37 -21.20
N SER A 177 4.06 -8.33 -20.75
CA SER A 177 5.52 -8.29 -20.64
C SER A 177 6.07 -9.45 -19.78
N HIS A 178 7.41 -9.61 -19.76
CA HIS A 178 8.13 -10.43 -18.80
C HIS A 178 7.61 -10.25 -17.36
N ARG A 179 7.75 -11.27 -16.49
CA ARG A 179 7.28 -11.29 -15.08
C ARG A 179 5.77 -11.28 -14.86
N ALA A 180 4.99 -11.56 -15.90
CA ALA A 180 3.60 -11.94 -15.75
C ALA A 180 3.46 -13.38 -15.26
N TYR A 181 2.34 -13.67 -14.59
CA TYR A 181 2.01 -15.02 -14.13
C TYR A 181 0.49 -15.23 -14.11
N TYR A 182 0.08 -16.50 -14.21
CA TYR A 182 -1.28 -16.93 -13.89
C TYR A 182 -1.24 -17.96 -12.76
N PHE A 183 -2.00 -17.70 -11.70
CA PHE A 183 -2.39 -18.74 -10.75
C PHE A 183 -3.63 -19.47 -11.28
N LEU A 184 -3.62 -20.79 -11.19
CA LEU A 184 -4.67 -21.67 -11.70
C LEU A 184 -5.12 -22.62 -10.59
N GLY A 185 -6.39 -23.03 -10.64
CA GLY A 185 -6.96 -24.03 -9.73
C GLY A 185 -6.72 -23.70 -8.26
N ASP A 186 -6.15 -24.65 -7.52
CA ASP A 186 -5.90 -24.51 -6.09
C ASP A 186 -4.90 -23.40 -5.73
N LEU A 187 -4.03 -22.95 -6.65
CA LEU A 187 -3.11 -21.83 -6.38
C LEU A 187 -3.83 -20.48 -6.45
N ALA A 188 -4.77 -20.31 -7.40
CA ALA A 188 -5.65 -19.14 -7.43
C ALA A 188 -6.56 -19.12 -6.20
N ARG A 189 -7.03 -20.30 -5.78
CA ARG A 189 -7.78 -20.45 -4.54
C ARG A 189 -6.96 -20.08 -3.31
N LEU A 190 -5.68 -20.47 -3.28
CA LEU A 190 -4.75 -20.15 -2.19
C LEU A 190 -4.53 -18.64 -2.05
N GLU A 191 -4.45 -17.89 -3.16
CA GLU A 191 -4.44 -16.42 -3.14
C GLU A 191 -5.67 -15.87 -2.38
N HIS A 192 -6.88 -16.30 -2.75
CA HIS A 192 -8.10 -15.87 -2.05
C HIS A 192 -8.13 -16.32 -0.58
N ALA A 193 -7.64 -17.53 -0.28
CA ALA A 193 -7.57 -18.03 1.10
C ALA A 193 -6.64 -17.19 1.97
N LEU A 194 -5.46 -16.81 1.45
CA LEU A 194 -4.52 -15.93 2.14
C LEU A 194 -5.10 -14.55 2.39
N ILE A 195 -5.80 -13.97 1.42
CA ILE A 195 -6.48 -12.67 1.58
C ILE A 195 -7.49 -12.74 2.73
N GLN A 196 -8.40 -13.72 2.69
CA GLN A 196 -9.46 -13.84 3.71
C GLN A 196 -8.90 -14.16 5.10
N PHE A 197 -7.94 -15.09 5.18
CA PHE A 197 -7.22 -15.40 6.41
C PHE A 197 -6.61 -14.14 7.02
N THR A 198 -5.88 -13.35 6.22
CA THR A 198 -5.20 -12.14 6.66
C THR A 198 -6.20 -11.09 7.15
N LEU A 199 -7.25 -10.82 6.35
CA LEU A 199 -8.28 -9.85 6.70
C LEU A 199 -8.97 -10.19 8.02
N ASP A 200 -9.26 -11.46 8.30
CA ASP A 200 -9.89 -11.87 9.55
C ASP A 200 -9.02 -11.53 10.78
N ARG A 201 -7.69 -11.66 10.68
CA ARG A 201 -6.76 -11.33 11.78
C ARG A 201 -6.57 -9.82 11.92
N VAL A 202 -6.40 -9.12 10.80
CA VAL A 202 -6.24 -7.66 10.78
C VAL A 202 -7.49 -6.97 11.35
N ARG A 203 -8.70 -7.43 10.96
CA ARG A 203 -9.96 -6.88 11.45
C ARG A 203 -10.21 -7.18 12.93
N LYS A 204 -9.79 -8.35 13.44
CA LYS A 204 -9.81 -8.64 14.89
C LYS A 204 -8.97 -7.64 15.70
N ASN A 205 -7.96 -7.03 15.08
CA ASN A 205 -7.14 -5.96 15.66
C ASN A 205 -7.74 -4.56 15.50
N GLY A 206 -9.01 -4.46 15.08
CA GLY A 206 -9.78 -3.22 15.00
C GLY A 206 -9.45 -2.34 13.81
N PHE A 207 -8.95 -2.92 12.72
CA PHE A 207 -8.79 -2.24 11.43
C PHE A 207 -10.12 -2.27 10.65
N LEU A 208 -10.53 -1.12 10.13
CA LEU A 208 -11.66 -1.00 9.23
C LEU A 208 -11.24 -1.42 7.81
N LEU A 209 -11.87 -2.45 7.28
CA LEU A 209 -11.67 -2.85 5.89
C LEU A 209 -12.34 -1.85 4.96
N ILE A 210 -11.56 -1.26 4.05
CA ILE A 210 -12.03 -0.37 3.00
C ILE A 210 -11.60 -0.88 1.61
N SER A 211 -12.33 -0.46 0.58
CA SER A 211 -11.95 -0.66 -0.82
C SER A 211 -11.43 0.66 -1.38
N VAL A 212 -10.35 0.61 -2.18
CA VAL A 212 -9.61 1.78 -2.65
C VAL A 212 -9.41 1.74 -4.17
N PRO A 213 -9.28 2.90 -4.84
CA PRO A 213 -8.93 2.94 -6.25
C PRO A 213 -7.45 2.60 -6.48
N ASP A 214 -7.16 1.85 -7.55
CA ASP A 214 -5.78 1.55 -7.98
C ASP A 214 -5.20 2.62 -8.91
N ILE A 215 -6.07 3.38 -9.58
CA ILE A 215 -5.70 4.50 -10.47
C ILE A 215 -5.85 5.79 -9.69
N ILE A 216 -4.73 6.47 -9.44
CA ILE A 216 -4.67 7.66 -8.57
C ILE A 216 -3.91 8.82 -9.20
N ASN A 217 -4.11 10.01 -8.62
CA ASN A 217 -3.37 11.21 -8.97
C ASN A 217 -1.88 11.03 -8.58
N PRO A 218 -0.92 11.31 -9.48
CA PRO A 218 0.51 11.18 -9.22
C PRO A 218 0.97 11.99 -8.00
N GLY A 219 0.37 13.15 -7.72
CA GLY A 219 0.75 13.94 -6.56
C GLY A 219 0.44 13.26 -5.22
N ILE A 220 -0.50 12.31 -5.15
CA ILE A 220 -0.69 11.46 -3.96
C ILE A 220 0.50 10.52 -3.78
N ILE A 221 0.98 9.92 -4.88
CA ILE A 221 2.15 9.02 -4.88
C ILE A 221 3.40 9.80 -4.44
N GLU A 222 3.60 11.00 -4.97
CA GLU A 222 4.70 11.90 -4.61
C GLU A 222 4.62 12.37 -3.16
N ALA A 223 3.42 12.68 -2.68
CA ALA A 223 3.19 13.02 -1.28
C ALA A 223 3.50 11.86 -0.31
N CYS A 224 3.35 10.62 -0.78
CA CYS A 224 3.78 9.43 -0.05
C CYS A 224 5.29 9.16 -0.13
N GLY A 225 6.06 9.97 -0.88
CA GLY A 225 7.51 9.88 -0.98
C GLY A 225 8.03 9.10 -2.18
N PHE A 226 7.18 8.80 -3.17
CA PHE A 226 7.57 8.05 -4.36
C PHE A 226 7.59 8.94 -5.61
N PRO A 227 8.73 9.08 -6.31
CA PRO A 227 8.80 9.90 -7.51
C PRO A 227 7.97 9.26 -8.64
N THR A 228 7.15 10.06 -9.32
CA THR A 228 6.36 9.57 -10.46
C THR A 228 7.00 9.88 -11.81
N SER A 229 8.09 10.62 -11.84
CA SER A 229 8.81 11.03 -13.04
C SER A 229 10.30 10.66 -12.98
N GLY A 230 10.97 10.69 -14.13
CA GLY A 230 12.39 10.35 -14.26
C GLY A 230 12.63 8.98 -14.92
N LYS A 231 13.89 8.74 -15.32
CA LYS A 231 14.30 7.60 -16.16
C LYS A 231 14.16 6.22 -15.51
N LYS A 232 13.98 6.15 -14.18
CA LYS A 232 13.92 4.90 -13.39
C LYS A 232 12.71 4.82 -12.45
N THR A 233 11.61 5.48 -12.79
CA THR A 233 10.39 5.42 -11.98
C THR A 233 9.85 3.99 -11.90
N GLN A 234 9.39 3.60 -10.70
CA GLN A 234 8.69 2.33 -10.47
C GLN A 234 7.18 2.43 -10.75
N VAL A 235 6.69 3.63 -11.09
CA VAL A 235 5.28 3.94 -11.22
C VAL A 235 4.83 3.85 -12.69
N TYR A 236 3.82 3.03 -12.97
CA TYR A 236 3.16 3.04 -14.27
C TYR A 236 2.22 4.24 -14.42
N SER A 237 2.22 4.86 -15.60
CA SER A 237 1.36 6.01 -15.92
C SER A 237 0.40 5.68 -17.05
N LEU A 238 -0.78 6.29 -17.00
CA LEU A 238 -1.80 6.15 -18.03
C LEU A 238 -1.70 7.32 -19.00
N ASP A 239 -1.68 7.01 -20.30
CA ASP A 239 -1.87 7.99 -21.36
C ASP A 239 -3.37 8.17 -21.59
N LEU A 240 -3.89 9.36 -21.26
CA LEU A 240 -5.31 9.68 -21.39
C LEU A 240 -5.66 10.31 -22.74
N GLY A 241 -4.69 10.48 -23.65
CA GLY A 241 -4.90 11.01 -25.01
C GLY A 241 -5.37 12.46 -25.07
N ASN A 242 -5.50 13.15 -23.93
CA ASN A 242 -5.82 14.57 -23.84
C ASN A 242 -4.82 15.25 -22.90
N PRO A 243 -4.01 16.20 -23.38
CA PRO A 243 -3.06 16.93 -22.54
C PRO A 243 -3.72 17.71 -21.38
N ASP A 244 -5.01 18.02 -21.46
CA ASP A 244 -5.75 18.75 -20.42
C ASP A 244 -6.28 17.84 -19.29
N ASN A 245 -6.43 16.54 -19.55
CA ASN A 245 -6.83 15.55 -18.54
C ASN A 245 -5.57 15.11 -17.80
N GLY A 246 -5.36 15.66 -16.60
CA GLY A 246 -4.17 15.42 -15.79
C GLY A 246 -3.74 13.95 -15.76
N ARG A 247 -2.42 13.72 -15.77
CA ARG A 247 -1.79 12.40 -15.73
C ARG A 247 -2.34 11.57 -14.55
N LEU A 248 -2.68 10.31 -14.81
CA LEU A 248 -3.04 9.33 -13.76
C LEU A 248 -1.98 8.22 -13.71
N CYS A 249 -1.84 7.59 -12.54
CA CYS A 249 -0.85 6.55 -12.29
C CYS A 249 -1.48 5.34 -11.60
N LEU A 250 -0.90 4.16 -11.80
CA LEU A 250 -1.24 2.97 -11.04
C LEU A 250 -0.47 2.96 -9.72
N ALA A 251 -1.16 2.66 -8.62
CA ALA A 251 -0.57 2.59 -7.30
C ALA A 251 0.33 1.34 -7.12
N GLY A 252 1.49 1.52 -6.49
CA GLY A 252 2.41 0.42 -6.14
C GLY A 252 2.06 -0.29 -4.81
N THR A 253 1.05 0.22 -4.10
CA THR A 253 0.51 -0.25 -2.82
C THR A 253 -0.80 0.48 -2.52
N SER A 254 -1.72 -0.15 -1.77
CA SER A 254 -2.92 0.52 -1.27
C SER A 254 -2.64 1.58 -0.20
N GLU A 255 -1.42 1.64 0.36
CA GLU A 255 -0.98 2.76 1.22
C GLU A 255 -1.28 4.12 0.59
N MET A 256 -0.95 4.30 -0.69
CA MET A 256 -1.06 5.57 -1.39
C MET A 256 -2.53 6.05 -1.51
N PRO A 257 -3.48 5.26 -2.04
CA PRO A 257 -4.88 5.68 -2.05
C PRO A 257 -5.49 5.77 -0.64
N ILE A 258 -5.01 5.00 0.35
CA ILE A 258 -5.42 5.18 1.75
C ILE A 258 -4.95 6.54 2.30
N ALA A 259 -3.70 6.93 2.05
CA ALA A 259 -3.21 8.24 2.45
C ALA A 259 -4.02 9.36 1.77
N GLY A 260 -4.35 9.18 0.48
CA GLY A 260 -5.26 10.04 -0.27
C GLY A 260 -6.68 10.12 0.33
N PHE A 261 -7.19 9.03 0.90
CA PHE A 261 -8.48 9.01 1.61
C PHE A 261 -8.48 9.98 2.81
N PHE A 262 -7.36 10.12 3.52
CA PHE A 262 -7.21 11.05 4.65
C PHE A 262 -6.83 12.49 4.26
N MET A 263 -6.52 12.75 2.99
CA MET A 263 -6.05 14.05 2.50
C MET A 263 -7.03 15.18 2.85
N ASN A 264 -6.49 16.32 3.31
CA ASN A 264 -7.24 17.52 3.74
C ASN A 264 -8.25 17.30 4.88
N GLN A 265 -8.17 16.18 5.61
CA GLN A 265 -9.03 15.95 6.77
C GLN A 265 -8.46 16.56 8.05
N ILE A 266 -9.35 17.13 8.87
CA ILE A 266 -9.09 17.45 10.28
C ILE A 266 -9.80 16.41 11.13
N LEU A 267 -9.04 15.49 11.70
CA LEU A 267 -9.53 14.40 12.52
C LEU A 267 -9.78 14.87 13.96
N HIS A 268 -10.78 14.29 14.63
CA HIS A 268 -10.94 14.50 16.06
C HIS A 268 -9.90 13.68 16.83
N GLY A 269 -9.08 14.35 17.65
CA GLY A 269 -8.01 13.68 18.40
C GLY A 269 -8.48 12.53 19.28
N GLN A 270 -9.72 12.57 19.79
CA GLN A 270 -10.33 11.51 20.59
C GLN A 270 -10.63 10.23 19.80
N HIS A 271 -10.70 10.30 18.47
CA HIS A 271 -10.93 9.15 17.59
C HIS A 271 -9.61 8.53 17.08
N LEU A 272 -8.46 9.06 17.50
CA LEU A 272 -7.15 8.52 17.15
C LEU A 272 -6.71 7.47 18.19
N PRO A 273 -6.09 6.35 17.76
CA PRO A 273 -5.69 6.05 16.39
C PRO A 273 -6.84 5.54 15.51
N GLN A 274 -6.92 6.01 14.25
CA GLN A 274 -7.77 5.37 13.24
C GLN A 274 -6.95 4.37 12.44
N LYS A 275 -7.53 3.18 12.23
CA LYS A 275 -6.86 2.03 11.61
C LYS A 275 -7.70 1.52 10.46
N VAL A 276 -7.12 1.43 9.27
CA VAL A 276 -7.79 0.94 8.07
C VAL A 276 -6.92 -0.10 7.36
N CYS A 277 -7.55 -1.05 6.71
CA CYS A 277 -6.87 -2.01 5.86
C CYS A 277 -7.56 -2.10 4.50
N ALA A 278 -6.79 -2.44 3.48
CA ALA A 278 -7.32 -2.61 2.13
C ALA A 278 -6.60 -3.75 1.40
N VAL A 279 -7.36 -4.43 0.54
CA VAL A 279 -6.82 -5.37 -0.44
C VAL A 279 -6.79 -4.65 -1.78
N SER A 280 -5.66 -4.66 -2.47
CA SER A 280 -5.56 -4.06 -3.79
C SER A 280 -4.57 -4.80 -4.68
N ARG A 281 -4.64 -4.54 -5.98
CA ARG A 281 -3.57 -4.93 -6.90
C ARG A 281 -2.51 -3.82 -6.91
N CYS A 282 -1.26 -4.22 -6.83
CA CYS A 282 -0.10 -3.36 -6.72
C CYS A 282 0.69 -3.44 -8.03
N TYR A 283 1.03 -2.29 -8.62
CA TYR A 283 1.69 -2.21 -9.91
C TYR A 283 3.08 -1.57 -9.78
N ARG A 284 4.13 -2.27 -10.18
CA ARG A 284 5.53 -1.81 -10.06
C ARG A 284 6.34 -2.12 -11.31
N ALA A 285 7.05 -1.13 -11.84
CA ALA A 285 7.78 -1.29 -13.10
C ALA A 285 8.99 -2.24 -13.03
N GLU A 286 9.53 -2.46 -11.82
CA GLU A 286 10.53 -3.46 -11.42
C GLU A 286 11.61 -3.79 -12.47
N THR A 287 12.81 -3.21 -12.34
CA THR A 287 13.87 -3.29 -13.37
C THR A 287 15.06 -4.20 -13.01
N SER A 288 14.93 -5.14 -12.07
CA SER A 288 16.06 -5.92 -11.52
C SER A 288 16.25 -7.32 -12.14
N ASP A 289 17.48 -7.71 -12.46
CA ASP A 289 17.78 -9.01 -13.11
C ASP A 289 18.29 -10.11 -12.14
N ALA A 290 18.15 -9.91 -10.83
CA ALA A 290 18.66 -10.85 -9.82
C ALA A 290 17.98 -12.23 -9.89
N VAL A 291 18.76 -13.30 -9.68
CA VAL A 291 18.29 -14.69 -9.80
C VAL A 291 17.24 -15.02 -8.73
N GLN A 292 17.44 -14.52 -7.51
CA GLN A 292 16.54 -14.67 -6.36
C GLN A 292 15.16 -14.03 -6.61
N GLU A 293 15.09 -13.10 -7.56
CA GLU A 293 13.90 -12.33 -7.85
C GLU A 293 13.09 -12.89 -9.03
N ARG A 294 13.52 -14.02 -9.61
CA ARG A 294 12.84 -14.71 -10.70
C ARG A 294 11.52 -15.35 -10.25
N GLY A 295 10.73 -15.78 -11.23
CA GLY A 295 9.44 -16.43 -10.99
C GLY A 295 8.39 -15.42 -10.55
N ILE A 296 7.83 -15.64 -9.35
CA ILE A 296 6.78 -14.80 -8.78
C ILE A 296 7.27 -13.91 -7.63
N TYR A 297 8.59 -13.88 -7.35
CA TYR A 297 9.13 -13.12 -6.21
C TYR A 297 9.11 -11.59 -6.46
N ARG A 298 9.54 -11.15 -7.65
CA ARG A 298 9.47 -9.76 -8.11
C ARG A 298 8.73 -9.70 -9.44
N VAL A 299 7.53 -9.14 -9.42
CA VAL A 299 6.57 -9.13 -10.54
C VAL A 299 5.99 -7.75 -10.74
N HIS A 300 5.47 -7.47 -11.94
CA HIS A 300 4.90 -6.15 -12.24
C HIS A 300 3.56 -5.88 -11.56
N GLU A 301 2.83 -6.94 -11.26
CA GLU A 301 1.48 -6.86 -10.70
C GLU A 301 1.28 -7.95 -9.66
N PHE A 302 0.76 -7.60 -8.48
CA PHE A 302 0.46 -8.57 -7.44
C PHE A 302 -0.61 -8.08 -6.46
N THR A 303 -1.28 -9.00 -5.77
CA THR A 303 -2.24 -8.64 -4.71
C THR A 303 -1.54 -8.45 -3.37
N LYS A 304 -1.93 -7.42 -2.62
CA LYS A 304 -1.44 -7.16 -1.26
C LYS A 304 -2.60 -6.82 -0.32
N VAL A 305 -2.49 -7.25 0.94
CA VAL A 305 -3.30 -6.73 2.06
C VAL A 305 -2.44 -5.76 2.85
N GLU A 306 -2.88 -4.51 2.92
CA GLU A 306 -2.16 -3.42 3.61
C GLU A 306 -2.87 -3.01 4.90
N MET A 307 -2.08 -2.73 5.93
CA MET A 307 -2.49 -2.03 7.14
C MET A 307 -2.00 -0.58 7.09
N PHE A 308 -2.86 0.36 7.47
CA PHE A 308 -2.52 1.77 7.59
C PHE A 308 -3.17 2.36 8.84
N ALA A 309 -2.43 3.20 9.56
CA ALA A 309 -2.93 3.89 10.73
C ALA A 309 -2.56 5.38 10.70
N VAL A 310 -3.50 6.21 11.15
CA VAL A 310 -3.26 7.61 11.50
C VAL A 310 -3.35 7.75 13.02
N THR A 311 -2.34 8.36 13.62
CA THR A 311 -2.16 8.39 15.07
C THR A 311 -1.81 9.79 15.57
N ARG A 312 -1.95 10.05 16.87
CA ARG A 312 -1.27 11.18 17.50
C ARG A 312 0.24 10.89 17.54
N PRO A 313 1.13 11.91 17.51
CA PRO A 313 2.58 11.70 17.57
C PRO A 313 3.03 10.74 18.68
N ALA A 314 2.50 10.92 19.89
CA ALA A 314 2.82 10.12 21.07
C ALA A 314 2.40 8.63 20.98
N GLN A 315 1.58 8.25 20.01
CA GLN A 315 1.09 6.87 19.82
C GLN A 315 1.77 6.15 18.65
N SER A 316 2.62 6.85 17.88
CA SER A 316 3.10 6.33 16.59
C SER A 316 4.03 5.13 16.72
N ASP A 317 4.95 5.15 17.69
CA ASP A 317 5.87 4.04 17.94
C ASP A 317 5.15 2.78 18.46
N GLU A 318 4.18 2.96 19.37
CA GLU A 318 3.34 1.86 19.85
C GLU A 318 2.53 1.23 18.71
N MET A 319 2.01 2.06 17.79
CA MET A 319 1.27 1.58 16.63
C MET A 319 2.15 0.79 15.66
N LEU A 320 3.40 1.21 15.43
CA LEU A 320 4.36 0.46 14.62
C LEU A 320 4.60 -0.93 15.24
N GLN A 321 4.86 -1.01 16.54
CA GLN A 321 5.04 -2.29 17.23
C GLN A 321 3.78 -3.17 17.17
N LYS A 322 2.60 -2.57 17.22
CA LYS A 322 1.33 -3.31 17.06
C LYS A 322 1.17 -3.89 15.66
N ILE A 323 1.54 -3.17 14.62
CA ILE A 323 1.51 -3.65 13.23
C ILE A 323 2.48 -4.81 13.05
N ILE A 324 3.73 -4.68 13.54
CA ILE A 324 4.74 -5.76 13.50
C ILE A 324 4.25 -6.99 14.26
N GLY A 325 3.58 -6.80 15.41
CA GLY A 325 2.97 -7.90 16.15
C GLY A 325 1.92 -8.67 15.35
N ILE A 326 1.08 -7.97 14.59
CA ILE A 326 0.08 -8.60 13.71
C ILE A 326 0.75 -9.41 12.60
N GLU A 327 1.80 -8.85 11.98
CA GLU A 327 2.58 -9.54 10.94
C GLU A 327 3.25 -10.81 11.49
N ARG A 328 3.90 -10.70 12.65
CA ARG A 328 4.51 -11.85 13.35
C ARG A 328 3.49 -12.94 13.65
N ASP A 329 2.32 -12.58 14.17
CA ASP A 329 1.27 -13.54 14.51
C ASP A 329 0.73 -14.24 13.25
N LEU A 330 0.51 -13.49 12.16
CA LEU A 330 0.10 -14.03 10.86
C LEU A 330 1.08 -15.07 10.34
N PHE A 331 2.37 -14.74 10.30
CA PHE A 331 3.38 -15.65 9.74
C PHE A 331 3.66 -16.86 10.65
N SER A 332 3.52 -16.68 11.96
CA SER A 332 3.58 -17.78 12.94
C SER A 332 2.40 -18.74 12.79
N GLU A 333 1.17 -18.24 12.63
CA GLU A 333 -0.02 -19.06 12.36
C GLU A 333 0.10 -19.85 11.04
N LEU A 334 0.80 -19.27 10.05
CA LEU A 334 1.13 -19.95 8.79
C LEU A 334 2.28 -20.97 8.93
N GLY A 335 2.93 -21.04 10.09
CA GLY A 335 4.02 -21.98 10.37
C GLY A 335 5.33 -21.68 9.62
N LEU A 336 5.56 -20.42 9.27
CA LEU A 336 6.77 -20.00 8.56
C LEU A 336 7.96 -19.84 9.52
N TYR A 337 9.18 -20.01 8.98
CA TYR A 337 10.43 -19.71 9.66
C TYR A 337 10.94 -18.36 9.18
N PHE A 338 10.88 -17.33 10.03
CA PHE A 338 11.12 -15.94 9.64
C PHE A 338 11.94 -15.16 10.66
N LYS A 339 12.46 -14.02 10.23
CA LYS A 339 13.20 -13.04 11.03
C LYS A 339 12.55 -11.68 10.95
N VAL A 340 12.59 -10.94 12.05
CA VAL A 340 12.25 -9.51 12.09
C VAL A 340 13.55 -8.72 12.06
N LEU A 341 13.68 -7.79 11.11
CA LEU A 341 14.86 -6.97 10.89
C LEU A 341 14.55 -5.51 11.18
N ASP A 342 15.40 -4.83 11.96
CA ASP A 342 15.44 -3.36 12.02
C ASP A 342 16.29 -2.85 10.86
N MET A 343 15.68 -2.06 9.98
CA MET A 343 16.27 -1.69 8.70
C MET A 343 17.20 -0.49 8.84
N PRO A 344 18.35 -0.51 8.15
CA PRO A 344 19.36 0.52 8.28
C PRO A 344 18.97 1.80 7.53
N THR A 345 19.60 2.92 7.88
CA THR A 345 19.25 4.27 7.40
C THR A 345 19.14 4.39 5.87
N GLN A 346 19.97 3.67 5.11
CA GLN A 346 19.95 3.73 3.64
C GLN A 346 18.77 2.96 3.02
N GLU A 347 18.11 2.09 3.78
CA GLU A 347 16.96 1.26 3.37
C GLU A 347 15.61 1.75 3.93
N LEU A 348 15.59 2.88 4.65
CA LEU A 348 14.34 3.48 5.14
C LEU A 348 13.47 4.07 4.01
N GLY A 349 14.05 4.43 2.85
CA GLY A 349 13.34 5.18 1.79
C GLY A 349 12.89 6.57 2.23
N ALA A 350 12.46 7.47 1.34
CA ALA A 350 12.22 8.87 1.72
C ALA A 350 11.27 9.11 2.93
N PRO A 351 10.13 8.39 3.08
CA PRO A 351 9.14 8.72 4.10
C PRO A 351 9.39 8.11 5.48
N ALA A 352 10.05 6.96 5.60
CA ALA A 352 10.12 6.26 6.89
C ALA A 352 11.09 6.94 7.85
N TYR A 353 10.63 7.13 9.08
CA TYR A 353 11.45 7.46 10.25
C TYR A 353 12.07 6.20 10.86
N GLN A 354 11.32 5.10 10.86
CA GLN A 354 11.77 3.78 11.27
C GLN A 354 11.05 2.73 10.42
N LYS A 355 11.76 1.66 10.04
CA LYS A 355 11.25 0.58 9.20
C LYS A 355 11.72 -0.77 9.73
N TYR A 356 10.80 -1.72 9.75
CA TYR A 356 11.10 -3.11 10.03
C TYR A 356 10.66 -3.96 8.86
N ASP A 357 11.51 -4.91 8.47
CA ASP A 357 11.16 -5.92 7.47
C ASP A 357 11.05 -7.29 8.12
N ILE A 358 10.23 -8.15 7.51
CA ILE A 358 10.15 -9.55 7.88
C ILE A 358 10.56 -10.40 6.69
N GLU A 359 11.58 -11.22 6.88
CA GLU A 359 12.06 -12.16 5.88
C GLU A 359 11.77 -13.60 6.31
N THR A 360 11.32 -14.43 5.36
CA THR A 360 11.12 -15.87 5.59
C THR A 360 12.15 -16.70 4.85
N TRP A 361 12.47 -17.87 5.40
CA TRP A 361 13.37 -18.82 4.75
C TRP A 361 12.75 -19.43 3.48
N MET A 362 13.49 -19.38 2.37
CA MET A 362 13.12 -19.93 1.07
C MET A 362 14.05 -21.11 0.72
N PRO A 363 13.64 -22.37 0.95
CA PRO A 363 14.56 -23.51 0.95
C PRO A 363 15.09 -23.89 -0.44
N ALA A 364 14.42 -23.53 -1.55
CA ALA A 364 14.89 -23.90 -2.88
C ALA A 364 16.20 -23.20 -3.26
N LEU A 365 16.32 -21.92 -2.91
CA LEU A 365 17.51 -21.08 -3.17
C LEU A 365 18.33 -20.80 -1.90
N LYS A 366 17.90 -21.28 -0.73
CA LYS A 366 18.58 -21.13 0.56
C LYS A 366 18.88 -19.68 0.92
N PHE A 367 17.86 -18.83 0.86
CA PHE A 367 17.97 -17.42 1.21
C PHE A 367 16.80 -16.95 2.06
N TRP A 368 16.97 -15.81 2.72
CA TRP A 368 15.92 -15.09 3.43
C TRP A 368 15.25 -14.13 2.44
N GLY A 369 13.95 -14.27 2.26
CA GLY A 369 13.17 -13.43 1.35
C GLY A 369 12.17 -12.57 2.11
N GLU A 370 12.26 -11.25 1.94
CA GLU A 370 11.31 -10.27 2.46
C GLU A 370 9.86 -10.61 2.05
N ILE A 371 8.97 -10.76 3.03
CA ILE A 371 7.52 -11.00 2.83
C ILE A 371 6.65 -9.86 3.36
N SER A 372 7.23 -8.97 4.14
CA SER A 372 6.53 -7.82 4.73
C SER A 372 7.50 -6.71 5.10
N SER A 373 6.97 -5.49 5.18
CA SER A 373 7.61 -4.30 5.71
C SER A 373 6.58 -3.45 6.46
N ALA A 374 7.02 -2.80 7.54
CA ALA A 374 6.23 -1.88 8.35
C ALA A 374 7.03 -0.62 8.65
N SER A 375 6.42 0.56 8.47
CA SER A 375 7.10 1.85 8.59
C SER A 375 6.31 2.84 9.43
N ASN A 376 6.98 3.52 10.36
CA ASN A 376 6.49 4.77 10.95
C ASN A 376 7.00 5.93 10.08
N CYS A 377 6.09 6.64 9.44
CA CYS A 377 6.42 7.76 8.55
C CYS A 377 6.32 9.13 9.26
N THR A 378 6.07 9.13 10.58
CA THR A 378 5.78 10.32 11.38
C THR A 378 4.85 11.27 10.63
N ASP A 379 5.16 12.56 10.58
CA ASP A 379 4.37 13.57 9.88
C ASP A 379 4.79 13.81 8.42
N TYR A 380 5.66 12.97 7.84
CA TYR A 380 6.18 13.15 6.48
C TYR A 380 5.04 13.24 5.44
N GLN A 381 4.14 12.25 5.47
CA GLN A 381 3.04 12.14 4.51
C GLN A 381 1.90 13.11 4.86
N SER A 382 1.62 13.28 6.16
CA SER A 382 0.53 14.12 6.64
C SER A 382 0.79 15.61 6.42
N ARG A 383 2.05 16.05 6.43
CA ARG A 383 2.44 17.41 5.98
C ARG A 383 2.25 17.62 4.49
N ARG A 384 2.45 16.58 3.67
CA ARG A 384 2.31 16.64 2.21
C ARG A 384 0.86 16.50 1.73
N LEU A 385 0.00 15.89 2.56
CA LEU A 385 -1.41 15.65 2.27
C LEU A 385 -2.36 16.49 3.15
N ASN A 386 -1.82 17.40 3.97
CA ASN A 386 -2.57 18.21 4.93
C ASN A 386 -3.53 17.38 5.80
N ILE A 387 -3.01 16.30 6.39
CA ILE A 387 -3.75 15.43 7.31
C ILE A 387 -3.46 15.91 8.72
N LYS A 388 -4.50 16.43 9.40
CA LYS A 388 -4.37 17.06 10.71
C LYS A 388 -5.33 16.46 11.71
N TYR A 389 -5.12 16.76 12.98
CA TYR A 389 -6.08 16.50 14.03
C TYR A 389 -6.23 17.72 14.95
N MET A 390 -7.41 17.84 15.55
CA MET A 390 -7.69 18.82 16.59
C MET A 390 -7.09 18.32 17.91
N THR A 391 -6.20 19.11 18.48
CA THR A 391 -5.57 18.80 19.78
C THR A 391 -6.58 18.98 20.92
N ASP A 392 -6.31 18.38 22.08
CA ASP A 392 -7.21 18.45 23.25
C ASP A 392 -7.42 19.88 23.78
N LYS A 393 -6.56 20.83 23.37
CA LYS A 393 -6.69 22.26 23.67
C LYS A 393 -7.69 23.00 22.76
N GLY A 394 -8.41 22.28 21.88
CA GLY A 394 -9.56 22.78 21.11
C GLY A 394 -9.22 23.70 19.92
N ASP A 395 -8.22 24.57 20.07
CA ASP A 395 -7.94 25.65 19.11
C ASP A 395 -6.70 25.41 18.23
N ASN A 396 -5.90 24.38 18.54
CA ASN A 396 -4.68 24.08 17.80
C ASN A 396 -4.84 22.82 16.96
N LEU A 397 -4.46 22.93 15.67
CA LEU A 397 -4.32 21.81 14.76
C LEU A 397 -2.88 21.31 14.77
N SER A 398 -2.71 20.00 14.65
CA SER A 398 -1.38 19.38 14.49
C SER A 398 -1.44 18.29 13.45
N HIS A 399 -0.32 18.02 12.78
CA HIS A 399 -0.23 16.90 11.84
C HIS A 399 -0.29 15.56 12.58
N VAL A 400 -1.01 14.60 12.00
CA VAL A 400 -1.00 13.22 12.50
C VAL A 400 0.30 12.53 12.14
N HIS A 401 0.62 11.44 12.82
CA HIS A 401 1.62 10.50 12.32
C HIS A 401 0.96 9.40 11.49
N THR A 402 1.58 8.99 10.38
CA THR A 402 1.13 7.87 9.54
C THR A 402 2.03 6.66 9.71
N ILE A 403 1.41 5.47 9.81
CA ILE A 403 2.11 4.19 9.94
C ILE A 403 1.50 3.23 8.91
N ASN A 404 2.33 2.49 8.18
CA ASN A 404 1.91 1.45 7.23
C ASN A 404 2.55 0.11 7.58
N GLY A 405 1.95 -0.99 7.10
CA GLY A 405 2.49 -2.34 7.24
C GLY A 405 1.87 -3.35 6.28
N THR A 406 2.71 -4.19 5.69
CA THR A 406 2.29 -5.23 4.75
C THR A 406 1.84 -6.48 5.50
N ALA A 407 0.53 -6.66 5.64
CA ALA A 407 0.00 -7.86 6.29
C ALA A 407 0.17 -9.13 5.43
N CYS A 408 0.09 -8.99 4.10
CA CYS A 408 0.18 -10.13 3.19
C CYS A 408 0.55 -9.69 1.77
N ALA A 409 1.78 -10.00 1.33
CA ALA A 409 2.19 -9.92 -0.07
C ALA A 409 2.03 -11.30 -0.74
N ILE A 410 0.98 -11.46 -1.55
CA ILE A 410 0.50 -12.77 -1.98
C ILE A 410 1.55 -13.62 -2.71
N PRO A 411 2.28 -13.12 -3.72
CA PRO A 411 3.20 -13.98 -4.48
C PRO A 411 4.32 -14.56 -3.61
N ARG A 412 4.90 -13.73 -2.74
CA ARG A 412 6.01 -14.14 -1.88
C ARG A 412 5.55 -15.10 -0.78
N LEU A 413 4.35 -14.91 -0.23
CA LEU A 413 3.77 -15.87 0.72
C LEU A 413 3.37 -17.19 0.07
N ILE A 414 2.84 -17.17 -1.16
CA ILE A 414 2.59 -18.40 -1.93
C ILE A 414 3.91 -19.14 -2.17
N MET A 415 4.97 -18.44 -2.57
CA MET A 415 6.30 -19.03 -2.73
C MET A 415 6.80 -19.65 -1.42
N ALA A 416 6.73 -18.92 -0.31
CA ALA A 416 7.13 -19.41 1.01
C ALA A 416 6.35 -20.67 1.42
N ILE A 417 5.03 -20.67 1.25
CA ILE A 417 4.16 -21.81 1.59
C ILE A 417 4.48 -23.01 0.69
N VAL A 418 4.52 -22.82 -0.63
CA VAL A 418 4.76 -23.93 -1.56
C VAL A 418 6.12 -24.57 -1.30
N GLU A 419 7.17 -23.78 -1.12
CA GLU A 419 8.51 -24.30 -0.90
C GLU A 419 8.68 -24.94 0.48
N ASN A 420 8.07 -24.39 1.54
CA ASN A 420 8.18 -24.94 2.89
C ASN A 420 7.19 -26.08 3.17
N TYR A 421 6.15 -26.27 2.36
CA TYR A 421 5.15 -27.34 2.54
C TYR A 421 5.19 -28.44 1.48
N GLN A 422 6.18 -28.41 0.59
CA GLN A 422 6.40 -29.45 -0.41
C GLN A 422 6.72 -30.81 0.20
N GLN A 423 6.28 -31.86 -0.48
CA GLN A 423 6.56 -33.27 -0.18
C GLN A 423 7.40 -33.88 -1.30
N ASN A 424 8.07 -35.00 -1.02
CA ASN A 424 8.96 -35.67 -2.00
C ASN A 424 8.20 -36.08 -3.30
N ASP A 425 6.94 -36.49 -3.15
CA ASP A 425 6.04 -36.85 -4.26
C ASP A 425 5.61 -35.64 -5.12
N GLY A 426 5.98 -34.42 -4.73
CA GLY A 426 5.62 -33.18 -5.42
C GLY A 426 4.28 -32.59 -5.01
N SER A 427 3.55 -33.22 -4.08
CA SER A 427 2.38 -32.60 -3.44
C SER A 427 2.82 -31.48 -2.49
N VAL A 428 1.90 -30.55 -2.19
CA VAL A 428 2.14 -29.44 -1.25
C VAL A 428 1.06 -29.50 -0.19
N GLU A 429 1.46 -29.59 1.08
CA GLU A 429 0.55 -29.50 2.20
C GLU A 429 0.01 -28.06 2.37
N ILE A 430 -1.25 -27.93 2.74
CA ILE A 430 -1.84 -26.62 3.04
C ILE A 430 -1.66 -26.36 4.55
N PRO A 431 -1.08 -25.21 4.96
CA PRO A 431 -0.98 -24.82 6.37
C PRO A 431 -2.33 -24.95 7.07
N LYS A 432 -2.35 -25.52 8.29
CA LYS A 432 -3.60 -25.80 9.02
C LYS A 432 -4.50 -24.58 9.14
N ALA A 433 -3.92 -23.39 9.34
CA ALA A 433 -4.62 -22.11 9.41
C ALA A 433 -5.40 -21.75 8.13
N LEU A 434 -4.97 -22.23 6.96
CA LEU A 434 -5.57 -21.94 5.66
C LEU A 434 -6.62 -22.98 5.23
N GLN A 435 -6.62 -24.18 5.81
CA GLN A 435 -7.53 -25.26 5.43
C GLN A 435 -9.02 -24.87 5.49
N PRO A 436 -9.51 -24.10 6.49
CA PRO A 436 -10.89 -23.63 6.52
C PRO A 436 -11.26 -22.76 5.30
N TYR A 437 -10.32 -21.96 4.80
CA TYR A 437 -10.52 -21.11 3.61
C TYR A 437 -10.35 -21.90 2.30
N MET A 438 -9.76 -23.10 2.37
CA MET A 438 -9.55 -24.03 1.27
C MET A 438 -10.62 -25.13 1.18
N ASN A 439 -11.82 -24.92 1.73
CA ASN A 439 -12.90 -25.93 1.85
C ASN A 439 -12.45 -27.22 2.55
N GLY A 440 -11.58 -27.11 3.55
CA GLY A 440 -11.08 -28.26 4.30
C GLY A 440 -10.02 -29.09 3.57
N LYS A 441 -9.57 -28.68 2.37
CA LYS A 441 -8.45 -29.33 1.69
C LYS A 441 -7.18 -29.26 2.54
N SER A 442 -6.46 -30.38 2.63
CA SER A 442 -5.18 -30.47 3.33
C SER A 442 -3.96 -30.41 2.42
N LYS A 443 -4.15 -30.50 1.10
CA LYS A 443 -3.07 -30.45 0.09
C LYS A 443 -3.54 -29.71 -1.17
N LEU A 444 -2.60 -29.11 -1.91
CA LEU A 444 -2.85 -28.58 -3.24
C LEU A 444 -3.01 -29.75 -4.23
N GLU A 445 -4.12 -29.77 -4.96
CA GLU A 445 -4.41 -30.78 -5.96
C GLU A 445 -3.91 -30.35 -7.34
N ARG A 446 -3.50 -31.32 -8.15
CA ARG A 446 -3.13 -31.09 -9.55
C ARG A 446 -4.33 -30.53 -10.30
N CYS A 447 -4.12 -29.47 -11.09
CA CYS A 447 -5.13 -28.99 -12.02
C CYS A 447 -5.38 -30.07 -13.08
N ASP A 448 -6.63 -30.49 -13.24
CA ASP A 448 -7.05 -31.48 -14.23
C ASP A 448 -6.60 -31.05 -15.64
N LEU A 449 -5.63 -31.78 -16.19
CA LEU A 449 -5.01 -31.49 -17.47
C LEU A 449 -5.96 -31.69 -18.65
N GLU A 450 -6.99 -32.55 -18.53
CA GLU A 450 -8.01 -32.68 -19.59
C GLU A 450 -8.91 -31.46 -19.64
N LYS A 451 -9.29 -30.90 -18.48
CA LYS A 451 -9.98 -29.61 -18.42
C LYS A 451 -9.09 -28.50 -18.95
N ARG A 452 -7.80 -28.50 -18.64
CA ARG A 452 -6.84 -27.49 -19.14
C ARG A 452 -6.60 -27.58 -20.66
N ARG A 453 -6.55 -28.79 -21.23
CA ARG A 453 -6.47 -29.01 -22.70
C ARG A 453 -7.65 -28.41 -23.47
N ARG A 454 -8.83 -28.25 -22.84
CA ARG A 454 -9.96 -27.54 -23.45
C ARG A 454 -9.72 -26.03 -23.58
N PHE A 455 -8.82 -25.47 -22.79
CA PHE A 455 -8.48 -24.04 -22.78
C PHE A 455 -7.10 -23.72 -23.36
N LEU A 456 -6.23 -24.72 -23.52
CA LEU A 456 -4.92 -24.60 -24.17
C LEU A 456 -5.02 -25.21 -25.58
N SER A 457 -5.31 -24.37 -26.57
CA SER A 457 -5.10 -24.74 -27.97
C SER A 457 -3.59 -24.91 -28.21
N LYS A 458 -3.18 -26.04 -28.81
CA LYS A 458 -1.85 -26.09 -29.41
C LYS A 458 -1.77 -25.00 -30.47
N PRO A 459 -0.64 -24.30 -30.60
CA PRO A 459 -0.46 -23.38 -31.71
C PRO A 459 -0.74 -24.11 -33.02
N ILE A 460 -1.62 -23.59 -33.85
CA ILE A 460 -1.96 -24.21 -35.12
C ILE A 460 -1.11 -23.51 -36.18
N GLU A 461 -0.28 -24.27 -36.88
CA GLU A 461 0.44 -23.73 -38.03
C GLU A 461 -0.48 -23.77 -39.26
N LEU A 462 -0.92 -22.60 -39.72
CA LEU A 462 -1.74 -22.42 -40.91
C LEU A 462 -1.01 -21.48 -41.86
N HIS A 463 -0.76 -21.92 -43.09
CA HIS A 463 -0.09 -21.13 -44.13
C HIS A 463 1.28 -20.55 -43.70
N GLY A 464 2.08 -21.32 -42.93
CA GLY A 464 3.40 -20.89 -42.45
C GLY A 464 3.34 -19.82 -41.35
N LYS A 465 2.18 -19.62 -40.73
CA LYS A 465 2.00 -18.76 -39.55
C LYS A 465 1.48 -19.61 -38.38
N VAL A 466 2.01 -19.33 -37.19
CA VAL A 466 1.62 -19.98 -35.94
C VAL A 466 0.49 -19.16 -35.30
N TYR A 467 -0.69 -19.78 -35.10
CA TYR A 467 -1.90 -19.18 -34.52
C TYR A 467 -2.18 -19.70 -33.12
#